data_AF-A0AAW9PTD7-F1
#
_entry.id   AF-A0AAW9PTD7-F1
#
_cell.length_a   1.000
_cell.length_b   1.000
_cell.length_c   1.000
_cell.angle_alpha   90.00
_cell.angle_beta   90.00
_cell.angle_gamma   90.00
#
_symmetry.space_group_name_H-M   'P 1'
#
loop_
_entity.id
_entity.type
_entity.pdbx_description
1 polymer ?
#
loop_
_entity_poly.entity_id
_entity_poly.type
_entity_poly.pdbx_seq_one_letter_code
_entity_poly.pdbx_strand_id
1 'polypeptide(L)' 'MTPETIKGKITAIATMRASLVQLSQQKNLGNLSIDVAQALEEIDDLLQEFKKTFPDCSINL' A
#
# COMPACT_ATOMS: atom_id res chain seq x y z
N MET A 1 -2.26 -15.58 14.13
CA MET A 1 -1.86 -15.19 12.75
C MET A 1 -0.50 -15.78 12.46
N THR A 2 -0.28 -16.35 11.28
CA THR A 2 1.05 -16.86 10.87
C THR A 2 1.83 -15.80 10.10
N PRO A 3 3.16 -15.89 10.02
CA PRO A 3 3.98 -15.01 9.18
C PRO A 3 3.50 -14.96 7.72
N GLU A 4 3.03 -16.09 7.19
CA GLU A 4 2.46 -16.18 5.84
C GLU A 4 1.14 -15.42 5.69
N THR A 5 0.30 -15.43 6.74
CA THR A 5 -0.94 -14.63 6.77
C THR A 5 -0.61 -13.12 6.71
N ILE A 6 0.45 -12.70 7.41
CA ILE A 6 0.91 -11.30 7.42
C ILE A 6 1.47 -10.93 6.03
N LYS A 7 2.33 -11.77 5.44
CA LYS A 7 2.83 -11.58 4.08
C LYS A 7 1.70 -11.44 3.05
N GLY A 8 0.68 -12.30 3.14
CA GLY A 8 -0.49 -12.24 2.26
C GLY A 8 -1.27 -10.93 2.40
N LYS A 9 -1.43 -10.43 3.64
CA LYS A 9 -2.07 -9.13 3.90
C LYS A 9 -1.26 -7.96 3.34
N ILE A 10 0.06 -7.96 3.54
CA ILE A 10 0.94 -6.91 3.01
C ILE A 10 0.95 -6.91 1.48
N THR A 11 0.94 -8.10 0.86
CA THR A 11 0.81 -8.24 -0.60
C THR A 11 -0.50 -7.65 -1.10
N ALA A 12 -1.63 -7.95 -0.42
CA ALA A 12 -2.93 -7.37 -0.78
C ALA A 12 -2.94 -5.83 -0.65
N ILE A 13 -2.31 -5.29 0.39
CA ILE A 13 -2.17 -3.83 0.58
C ILE A 13 -1.33 -3.20 -0.54
N ALA A 14 -0.24 -3.85 -0.95
CA ALA A 14 0.58 -3.38 -2.06
C ALA A 14 -0.16 -3.39 -3.39
N THR A 15 -0.97 -4.42 -3.67
CA THR A 15 -1.84 -4.43 -4.85
C THR A 15 -2.86 -3.28 -4.81
N MET A 16 -3.40 -2.97 -3.62
CA MET A 16 -4.33 -1.86 -3.44
C MET A 16 -3.67 -0.50 -3.72
N ARG A 17 -2.39 -0.33 -3.38
CA ARG A 17 -1.59 0.84 -3.76
C ARG A 17 -1.57 1.04 -5.28
N ALA A 18 -1.36 -0.03 -6.05
CA ALA A 18 -1.33 0.05 -7.51
C ALA A 18 -2.66 0.58 -8.08
N SER A 19 -3.79 0.13 -7.52
CA SER A 19 -5.12 0.63 -7.87
C SER A 19 -5.30 2.12 -7.51
N LEU A 20 -4.81 2.56 -6.35
CA LEU A 20 -4.87 3.96 -5.93
C LEU A 20 -3.97 4.87 -6.78
N VAL A 21 -2.83 4.36 -7.27
CA VAL A 21 -1.99 5.09 -8.23
C VAL A 21 -2.70 5.27 -9.57
N GLN A 22 -3.42 4.26 -10.05
CA GLN A 22 -4.23 4.42 -11.26
C GLN A 22 -5.38 5.41 -11.05
N LEU A 23 -6.02 5.35 -9.87
CA LEU A 23 -7.09 6.27 -9.50
C LEU A 23 -6.58 7.71 -9.40
N SER A 24 -5.40 7.95 -8.83
CA SER A 24 -4.81 9.29 -8.69
C SER A 24 -4.47 9.96 -10.03
N GLN A 25 -4.30 9.17 -11.09
CA GLN A 25 -4.06 9.66 -12.45
C GLN A 25 -5.34 10.09 -13.18
N GLN A 26 -6.52 9.73 -12.67
CA GLN A 26 -7.77 10.14 -13.29
C GLN A 26 -7.99 11.65 -13.13
N LYS A 27 -8.66 12.27 -14.12
CA LYS A 27 -9.14 13.64 -13.99
C LYS A 27 -10.50 13.64 -13.29
N ASN A 28 -10.83 14.71 -12.58
CA ASN A 28 -12.13 14.96 -11.93
C ASN A 28 -12.40 14.16 -10.63
N LEU A 29 -11.39 13.83 -9.83
CA LEU A 29 -11.65 13.27 -8.49
C LEU A 29 -12.24 14.29 -7.50
N GLY A 30 -12.07 15.59 -7.75
CA GLY A 30 -12.47 16.62 -6.80
C GLY A 30 -11.82 16.38 -5.44
N ASN A 31 -12.62 16.41 -4.37
CA ASN A 31 -12.13 16.21 -3.00
C ASN A 31 -11.52 14.82 -2.77
N LEU A 32 -11.97 13.80 -3.51
CA LEU A 32 -11.45 12.44 -3.40
C LEU A 32 -9.94 12.35 -3.73
N SER A 33 -9.39 13.33 -4.48
CA SER A 33 -7.96 13.38 -4.77
C SER A 33 -7.10 13.50 -3.51
N ILE A 34 -7.60 14.22 -2.49
CA ILE A 34 -6.92 14.40 -1.21
C ILE A 34 -6.92 13.08 -0.44
N ASP A 35 -8.08 12.41 -0.37
CA ASP A 35 -8.21 11.12 0.31
C ASP A 35 -7.36 10.03 -0.35
N VAL A 36 -7.28 10.02 -1.69
CA VAL A 36 -6.42 9.08 -2.44
C VAL A 36 -4.94 9.36 -2.20
N ALA A 37 -4.54 10.64 -2.15
CA ALA A 37 -3.16 11.00 -1.84
C ALA A 37 -2.77 10.58 -0.41
N GLN A 38 -3.65 10.83 0.57
CA GLN A 38 -3.43 10.40 1.95
C GLN A 38 -3.35 8.88 2.06
N ALA A 39 -4.27 8.14 1.43
CA ALA A 39 -4.25 6.68 1.46
C ALA A 39 -2.97 6.10 0.81
N LEU A 40 -2.45 6.74 -0.25
CA LEU A 40 -1.19 6.34 -0.87
C LEU A 40 -0.01 6.56 0.09
N GLU A 41 0.05 7.70 0.77
CA GLU A 41 1.06 8.01 1.77
C GLU A 41 1.03 7.00 2.93
N GLU A 42 -0.14 6.73 3.51
CA GLU A 42 -0.29 5.79 4.62
C GLU A 42 0.12 4.36 4.21
N ILE A 43 -0.20 3.93 2.98
CA ILE A 43 0.24 2.63 2.47
C ILE A 43 1.76 2.60 2.27
N ASP A 44 2.35 3.66 1.73
CA ASP A 44 3.81 3.74 1.54
C ASP A 44 4.55 3.71 2.88
N ASP A 45 4.08 4.44 3.89
CA ASP A 45 4.63 4.41 5.26
C ASP A 45 4.51 3.01 5.87
N LEU A 46 3.34 2.37 5.76
CA LEU A 46 3.12 1.03 6.28
C LEU A 46 4.02 -0.02 5.61
N LEU A 47 4.21 0.08 4.29
CA LEU A 47 5.14 -0.79 3.56
C LEU A 47 6.60 -0.54 3.95
N GLN A 48 6.96 0.71 4.21
CA GLN A 48 8.30 1.08 4.67
C GLN A 48 8.57 0.56 6.09
N GLU A 49 7.61 0.74 7.00
CA GLU A 49 7.70 0.23 8.38
C GLU A 49 7.78 -1.30 8.39
N PHE A 50 6.99 -1.97 7.54
CA PHE A 50 7.05 -3.41 7.39
C PHE A 50 8.44 -3.88 6.94
N LYS A 51 9.04 -3.24 5.93
CA LYS A 51 10.41 -3.56 5.46
C LYS A 51 11.47 -3.35 6.56
N LYS A 52 11.33 -2.31 7.37
CA LYS A 52 12.23 -2.04 8.51
C LYS A 52 12.08 -3.09 9.61
N THR A 53 10.85 -3.49 9.91
CA THR A 53 10.52 -4.44 10.99
C THR A 53 10.87 -5.88 10.60
N PHE A 54 10.76 -6.22 9.32
CA PHE A 54 10.99 -7.57 8.80
C PHE A 54 11.95 -7.57 7.59
N PRO A 55 13.23 -7.21 7.78
CA PRO A 55 14.19 -7.06 6.68
C PRO A 55 14.43 -8.35 5.89
N ASP A 56 14.37 -9.52 6.55
CA ASP A 56 14.53 -10.84 5.93
C ASP A 56 13.25 -11.35 5.23
N CYS A 57 12.17 -10.58 5.28
CA CYS A 57 10.88 -10.95 4.73
C CYS A 57 10.77 -10.48 3.28
N SER A 58 11.27 -11.31 2.35
CA SER A 58 11.10 -11.06 0.92
C SER A 58 9.61 -11.16 0.55
N ILE A 59 8.99 -10.01 0.26
CA ILE A 59 7.69 -9.94 -0.40
C ILE A 59 7.94 -9.62 -1.86
N ASN A 60 7.51 -10.50 -2.76
CA ASN A 60 7.47 -10.19 -4.19
C ASN A 60 6.30 -9.22 -4.41
N LEU A 61 6.62 -7.93 -4.48
CA LEU A 61 5.71 -6.84 -4.79
C LEU A 61 5.63 -6.64 -6.31
#